data_AF-A0A1B6ER56-F1
#
_entry.id   AF-A0A1B6ER56-F1
#
_cell.length_a   1.000
_cell.length_b   1.000
_cell.length_c   1.000
_cell.angle_alpha   90.00
_cell.angle_beta   90.00
_cell.angle_gamma   90.00
#
_symmetry.space_group_name_H-M   'P 1'
#
loop_
_entity.id
_entity.type
_entity.pdbx_description
1 polymer ?
#
loop_
_entity_poly.entity_id
_entity_poly.type
_entity_poly.pdbx_seq_one_letter_code
_entity_poly.pdbx_strand_id
1 'polypeptide(L)'
;MKHNLGLYLATTGSRLYGLDVAKAGIATHFCEKKHLQNLENDLLNLKQVTDDNINSILDKYDTQSKNSQFTLNSILPNIEKAFDAKSMEDVLVNLEKDNSEWAKKTLKTLQKMSPTGVKVTFKEFKVAKEMVDIKRVLEMDYRIAFRMIK
;
A
#
# COMPACT_ATOMS: atom_id res chain seq x y z
N MET A 1 -2.80 -2.61 -7.01
CA MET A 1 -1.36 -2.23 -6.92
C MET A 1 -0.52 -3.26 -7.66
N LYS A 2 0.50 -2.82 -8.39
CA LYS A 2 1.40 -3.70 -9.16
C LYS A 2 2.41 -4.42 -8.25
N HIS A 3 3.10 -5.43 -8.77
CA HIS A 3 4.26 -6.10 -8.13
C HIS A 3 4.01 -6.69 -6.72
N ASN A 4 2.79 -7.13 -6.41
CA ASN A 4 2.42 -7.62 -5.07
C ASN A 4 2.72 -6.66 -3.91
N LEU A 5 2.87 -5.36 -4.20
CA LEU A 5 3.23 -4.34 -3.20
C LEU A 5 2.21 -4.25 -2.06
N GLY A 6 0.92 -4.36 -2.36
CA GLY A 6 -0.14 -4.32 -1.35
C GLY A 6 -0.01 -5.46 -0.33
N LEU A 7 0.27 -6.68 -0.80
CA LEU A 7 0.47 -7.84 0.06
C LEU A 7 1.73 -7.71 0.93
N TYR A 8 2.82 -7.20 0.35
CA TYR A 8 4.04 -6.88 1.10
C TYR A 8 3.77 -5.87 2.22
N LEU A 9 3.09 -4.76 1.92
CA LEU A 9 2.76 -3.73 2.92
C LEU A 9 1.85 -4.30 4.02
N ALA A 10 0.84 -5.08 3.66
CA ALA A 10 -0.12 -5.65 4.60
C ALA A 10 0.53 -6.65 5.57
N THR A 11 1.42 -7.51 5.07
CA THR A 11 2.09 -8.55 5.87
C THR A 11 3.29 -8.06 6.65
N THR A 12 3.97 -7.00 6.20
CA THR A 12 5.21 -6.49 6.84
C THR A 12 5.00 -5.24 7.67
N GLY A 13 3.86 -4.54 7.52
CA GLY A 13 3.60 -3.26 8.16
C GLY A 13 4.61 -2.17 7.74
N SER A 14 5.26 -2.33 6.59
CA SER A 14 6.22 -1.36 6.07
C SER A 14 5.54 -0.01 5.83
N ARG A 15 6.21 1.07 6.23
CA ARG A 15 5.66 2.42 6.14
C ARG A 15 6.09 3.10 4.84
N LEU A 16 5.14 3.76 4.20
CA LEU A 16 5.36 4.70 3.09
C LEU A 16 5.18 6.12 3.60
N TYR A 17 5.94 7.07 3.05
CA TYR A 17 5.93 8.46 3.49
C TYR A 17 5.83 9.42 2.31
N GLY A 18 5.01 10.47 2.46
CA GLY A 18 4.93 11.57 1.50
C GLY A 18 4.72 11.10 0.05
N LEU A 19 5.68 11.43 -0.82
CA LEU A 19 5.67 11.10 -2.24
C LEU A 19 5.59 9.59 -2.51
N ASP A 20 6.16 8.75 -1.65
CA ASP A 20 6.10 7.29 -1.84
C ASP A 20 4.67 6.76 -1.74
N VAL A 21 3.78 7.44 -0.99
CA VAL A 21 2.36 7.09 -0.88
C VAL A 21 1.64 7.39 -2.20
N ALA A 22 1.97 8.51 -2.85
CA ALA A 22 1.44 8.86 -4.16
C ALA A 22 1.96 7.91 -5.25
N LYS A 23 3.27 7.62 -5.24
CA LYS A 23 3.91 6.70 -6.21
C LYS A 23 3.43 5.25 -6.06
N ALA A 24 3.12 4.80 -4.85
CA ALA A 24 2.50 3.50 -4.61
C ALA A 24 1.04 3.42 -5.10
N GLY A 25 0.44 4.55 -5.46
CA GLY A 25 -0.96 4.65 -5.90
C GLY A 25 -1.97 4.64 -4.75
N ILE A 26 -1.54 4.98 -3.53
CA ILE A 26 -2.42 5.10 -2.36
C ILE A 26 -2.98 6.51 -2.26
N ALA A 27 -2.13 7.53 -2.45
CA ALA A 27 -2.56 8.92 -2.57
C ALA A 27 -2.71 9.30 -4.04
N THR A 28 -3.69 10.16 -4.37
CA THR A 28 -3.90 10.64 -5.74
C THR A 28 -2.98 11.81 -6.08
N HIS A 29 -2.73 12.70 -5.12
CA HIS A 29 -1.92 13.91 -5.30
C HIS A 29 -0.99 14.10 -4.10
N PHE A 30 0.11 14.83 -4.28
CA PHE A 30 1.00 15.26 -3.22
C PHE A 30 1.04 16.78 -3.11
N CYS A 31 0.89 17.32 -1.90
CA CYS A 31 1.01 18.76 -1.65
C CYS A 31 2.04 19.01 -0.54
N GLU A 32 2.97 19.94 -0.77
CA GLU A 32 3.87 20.40 0.28
C GLU A 32 3.08 21.13 1.37
N LYS A 33 3.43 20.87 2.64
CA LYS A 33 2.74 21.44 3.80
C LYS A 33 2.59 22.97 3.73
N LYS A 34 3.59 23.68 3.19
CA LYS A 34 3.58 25.14 3.04
C LYS A 34 2.47 25.67 2.12
N HIS A 35 1.96 24.83 1.22
CA HIS A 35 0.90 25.18 0.27
C HIS A 35 -0.48 24.64 0.68
N LEU A 36 -0.57 23.84 1.74
CA LEU A 36 -1.80 23.18 2.15
C LEU A 36 -2.93 24.16 2.45
N GLN A 37 -2.63 25.26 3.14
CA GLN A 37 -3.62 26.30 3.46
C GLN A 37 -4.10 27.03 2.19
N ASN A 38 -3.22 27.25 1.22
CA ASN A 38 -3.61 27.85 -0.06
C ASN A 38 -4.47 26.90 -0.88
N LEU A 39 -4.13 25.60 -0.90
CA LEU A 39 -4.94 24.57 -1.53
C LEU A 39 -6.36 24.53 -0.94
N GLU A 40 -6.48 24.55 0.38
CA GLU A 40 -7.77 24.57 1.07
C GLU A 40 -8.59 25.81 0.69
N ASN A 41 -7.96 27.00 0.70
CA ASN A 41 -8.62 28.25 0.29
C ASN A 41 -9.06 28.22 -1.17
N ASP A 42 -8.25 27.69 -2.09
CA ASP A 42 -8.60 27.57 -3.51
C ASP A 42 -9.80 26.64 -3.71
N LEU A 43 -9.87 25.53 -2.95
CA LEU A 43 -11.02 24.62 -2.97
C LEU A 43 -12.29 25.26 -2.39
N LEU A 44 -12.18 26.02 -1.31
CA LEU A 44 -13.32 26.71 -0.69
C LEU A 44 -13.89 27.83 -1.58
N ASN A 45 -13.06 28.47 -2.40
CA ASN A 45 -13.46 29.58 -3.27
C ASN A 45 -13.96 29.11 -4.65
N LEU A 46 -14.09 27.80 -4.89
CA LEU A 46 -14.65 27.26 -6.12
C LEU A 46 -16.11 27.69 -6.29
N LYS A 47 -16.40 28.40 -7.38
CA LYS A 47 -17.76 28.81 -7.74
C LYS A 47 -18.64 27.64 -8.22
N GLN A 48 -18.01 26.64 -8.85
CA GLN A 48 -18.67 25.43 -9.34
C GLN A 48 -17.87 24.21 -8.91
N VAL A 49 -18.52 23.34 -8.15
CA VAL A 49 -17.94 22.11 -7.62
C VAL A 49 -18.18 20.98 -8.61
N THR A 50 -17.22 20.79 -9.51
CA THR A 50 -17.17 19.66 -10.46
C THR A 50 -15.84 18.93 -10.28
N ASP A 51 -15.81 17.64 -10.62
CA ASP A 51 -14.60 16.81 -10.51
C ASP A 51 -13.43 17.41 -11.30
N ASP A 52 -13.68 17.92 -12.50
CA ASP A 52 -12.66 18.54 -13.35
C ASP A 52 -12.04 19.80 -12.70
N ASN A 53 -12.87 20.65 -12.09
CA ASN A 53 -12.39 21.87 -11.42
C ASN A 53 -11.57 21.53 -10.17
N ILE A 54 -12.01 20.53 -9.40
CA ILE A 54 -11.29 20.06 -8.22
C ILE A 54 -9.94 19.46 -8.63
N ASN A 55 -9.93 18.57 -9.64
CA ASN A 55 -8.71 17.95 -10.14
C ASN A 55 -7.74 18.99 -10.67
N SER A 56 -8.21 20.00 -11.41
CA SER A 56 -7.35 21.09 -11.90
C SER A 56 -6.68 21.86 -10.76
N ILE A 57 -7.36 22.06 -9.64
CA ILE A 57 -6.75 22.70 -8.46
C ILE A 57 -5.75 21.75 -7.81
N LEU A 58 -6.09 20.48 -7.60
CA LEU A 58 -5.17 19.51 -7.00
C LEU A 58 -3.89 19.34 -7.85
N ASP A 59 -4.02 19.27 -9.16
CA ASP A 59 -2.91 19.18 -10.13
C ASP A 59 -1.97 20.39 -10.06
N LYS A 60 -2.50 21.59 -9.81
CA LYS A 60 -1.69 22.82 -9.63
C LYS A 60 -0.73 22.69 -8.45
N TYR A 61 -1.14 21.99 -7.40
CA TYR A 61 -0.32 21.80 -6.20
C TYR A 61 0.53 20.52 -6.25
N ASP A 62 0.20 19.56 -7.12
CA ASP A 62 0.93 18.31 -7.32
C ASP A 62 2.16 18.43 -8.23
N THR A 63 3.08 19.31 -7.85
CA THR A 63 4.26 19.64 -8.66
C THR A 63 5.40 18.63 -8.51
N GLN A 64 5.56 18.03 -7.33
CA GLN A 64 6.71 17.16 -7.01
C GLN A 64 6.48 15.67 -7.30
N SER A 65 5.23 15.22 -7.36
CA SER A 65 4.89 13.81 -7.64
C SER A 65 5.39 13.35 -9.01
N LYS A 66 5.50 14.24 -9.99
CA LYS A 66 5.89 13.87 -11.36
C LYS A 66 7.39 13.59 -11.51
N ASN A 67 8.25 14.29 -10.76
CA ASN A 67 9.71 14.28 -10.97
C ASN A 67 10.50 13.44 -9.95
N SER A 68 9.86 12.97 -8.87
CA SER A 68 10.53 12.17 -7.84
C SER A 68 10.64 10.70 -8.21
N GLN A 69 11.73 10.05 -7.78
CA GLN A 69 11.92 8.61 -7.86
C GLN A 69 11.19 7.93 -6.71
N PHE A 70 10.57 6.78 -6.96
CA PHE A 70 9.95 5.97 -5.92
C PHE A 70 11.03 5.19 -5.16
N THR A 71 11.09 5.35 -3.83
CA THR A 71 12.15 4.77 -3.00
C THR A 71 12.24 3.24 -3.12
N LEU A 72 11.11 2.58 -3.35
CA LEU A 72 11.05 1.11 -3.45
C LEU A 72 11.26 0.58 -4.87
N ASN A 73 11.50 1.43 -5.88
CA ASN A 73 11.65 0.98 -7.27
C ASN A 73 12.69 -0.12 -7.45
N SER A 74 13.83 -0.04 -6.74
CA SER A 74 14.91 -1.03 -6.83
C SER A 74 14.55 -2.40 -6.23
N ILE A 75 13.61 -2.43 -5.27
CA ILE A 75 13.21 -3.66 -4.57
C ILE A 75 11.89 -4.23 -5.10
N LEU A 76 11.15 -3.50 -5.95
CA LEU A 76 9.87 -3.97 -6.52
C LEU A 76 9.98 -5.35 -7.20
N PRO A 77 11.00 -5.65 -8.04
CA PRO A 77 11.13 -6.98 -8.66
C PRO A 77 11.36 -8.08 -7.62
N ASN A 78 12.08 -7.79 -6.55
CA ASN A 78 12.34 -8.74 -5.47
C ASN A 78 11.09 -8.99 -4.64
N ILE A 79 10.29 -7.94 -4.38
CA ILE A 79 8.98 -8.06 -3.72
C ILE A 79 8.07 -8.94 -4.57
N GLU A 80 7.95 -8.66 -5.87
CA GLU A 80 7.11 -9.42 -6.77
C GLU A 80 7.48 -10.90 -6.75
N LYS A 81 8.76 -11.22 -6.92
CA LYS A 81 9.27 -12.60 -6.92
C LYS A 81 9.07 -13.31 -5.57
N ALA A 82 9.32 -12.63 -4.45
CA ALA A 82 9.22 -13.26 -3.13
C ALA A 82 7.75 -13.49 -2.72
N PHE A 83 6.87 -12.55 -3.03
CA PHE A 83 5.45 -12.56 -2.61
C PHE A 83 4.51 -13.22 -3.64
N ASP A 84 5.01 -13.64 -4.81
CA ASP A 84 4.28 -14.49 -5.76
C ASP A 84 4.26 -15.99 -5.36
N ALA A 85 4.33 -16.25 -4.05
CA ALA A 85 4.35 -17.60 -3.50
C ALA A 85 2.92 -18.09 -3.19
N LYS A 86 2.72 -19.41 -3.00
CA LYS A 86 1.38 -19.97 -2.71
C LYS A 86 0.95 -19.77 -1.26
N SER A 87 1.89 -19.85 -0.33
CA SER A 87 1.70 -19.71 1.12
C SER A 87 2.69 -18.71 1.73
N MET A 88 2.47 -18.32 2.99
CA MET A 88 3.38 -17.44 3.71
C MET A 88 4.71 -18.16 4.03
N GLU A 89 4.66 -19.47 4.25
CA GLU A 89 5.81 -20.33 4.43
C GLU A 89 6.72 -20.32 3.19
N ASP A 90 6.12 -20.39 2.00
CA ASP A 90 6.87 -20.29 0.75
C ASP A 90 7.51 -18.91 0.58
N VAL A 91 6.83 -17.82 1.03
CA VAL A 91 7.42 -16.48 1.05
C VAL A 91 8.65 -16.43 1.94
N LEU A 92 8.60 -17.03 3.13
CA LEU A 92 9.76 -17.09 4.04
C LEU A 92 10.94 -17.82 3.38
N VAL A 93 10.68 -18.98 2.76
CA VAL A 93 11.72 -19.74 2.03
C VAL A 93 12.30 -18.92 0.87
N ASN A 94 11.47 -18.18 0.13
CA ASN A 94 11.94 -17.32 -0.95
C ASN A 94 12.82 -16.18 -0.44
N LEU A 95 12.45 -15.56 0.69
CA LEU A 95 13.26 -14.51 1.32
C LEU A 95 14.59 -15.05 1.86
N GLU A 96 14.62 -16.27 2.40
CA GLU A 96 15.85 -16.93 2.84
C GLU A 96 16.80 -17.20 1.66
N LYS A 97 16.27 -17.59 0.50
CA LYS A 97 17.06 -17.85 -0.71
C LYS A 97 17.60 -16.59 -1.36
N ASP A 98 16.84 -15.49 -1.36
CA ASP A 98 17.29 -14.22 -1.95
C ASP A 98 18.49 -13.64 -1.19
N ASN A 99 18.52 -13.79 0.14
CA ASN A 99 19.62 -13.41 1.03
C ASN A 99 20.13 -11.95 0.86
N SER A 100 19.35 -11.10 0.21
CA SER A 100 19.62 -9.67 0.06
C SER A 100 19.45 -8.95 1.40
N GLU A 101 20.06 -7.78 1.56
CA GLU A 101 19.90 -6.99 2.79
C GLU A 101 18.43 -6.59 3.04
N TRP A 102 17.68 -6.33 1.98
CA TRP A 102 16.22 -6.14 2.06
C TRP A 102 15.51 -7.41 2.55
N ALA A 103 15.81 -8.58 1.97
CA ALA A 103 15.15 -9.82 2.34
C ALA A 103 15.42 -10.20 3.80
N LYS A 104 16.67 -10.08 4.27
CA LYS A 104 17.04 -10.30 5.68
C LYS A 104 16.28 -9.36 6.63
N LYS A 105 16.15 -8.09 6.27
CA LYS A 105 15.40 -7.10 7.06
C LYS A 105 13.91 -7.45 7.11
N THR A 106 13.32 -7.80 5.97
CA THR A 106 11.92 -8.22 5.87
C THR A 106 11.65 -9.47 6.70
N LEU A 107 12.53 -10.46 6.62
CA LEU A 107 12.42 -11.71 7.38
C LEU A 107 12.46 -11.45 8.89
N LYS A 108 13.40 -10.62 9.36
CA LYS A 108 13.45 -10.20 10.77
C LYS A 108 12.18 -9.49 11.22
N THR A 109 11.54 -8.71 10.35
CA THR A 109 10.26 -8.06 10.66
C THR A 109 9.14 -9.09 10.78
N LEU A 110 9.01 -9.99 9.81
CA LEU A 110 7.98 -11.03 9.80
C LEU A 110 8.08 -11.97 11.01
N GLN A 111 9.31 -12.29 11.46
CA GLN A 111 9.55 -13.09 12.67
C GLN A 111 9.05 -12.44 13.96
N LYS A 112 8.92 -11.10 13.99
CA LYS A 112 8.39 -10.37 15.16
C LYS A 112 6.87 -10.27 15.16
N MET A 113 6.21 -10.61 14.06
CA MET A 113 4.77 -10.51 13.91
C MET A 113 4.06 -11.79 14.36
N SER A 114 2.75 -11.69 14.64
CA SER A 114 1.94 -12.85 14.97
C SER A 114 1.85 -13.81 13.78
N PRO A 115 2.29 -15.08 13.90
CA PRO A 115 2.22 -16.05 12.80
C PRO A 115 0.79 -16.25 12.29
N THR A 116 -0.19 -16.26 13.21
CA THR A 116 -1.61 -16.36 12.86
C THR A 116 -2.07 -15.13 12.08
N GLY A 117 -1.73 -13.93 12.55
CA GLY A 117 -2.12 -12.68 11.88
C GLY A 117 -1.59 -12.60 10.46
N VAL A 118 -0.29 -12.83 10.27
CA VAL A 118 0.35 -12.76 8.95
C VAL A 118 -0.25 -13.79 7.98
N LYS A 119 -0.48 -15.03 8.43
CA LYS A 119 -1.11 -16.08 7.59
C LYS A 119 -2.54 -15.75 7.20
N VAL A 120 -3.31 -15.17 8.12
CA VAL A 120 -4.69 -14.74 7.85
C VAL A 120 -4.68 -13.60 6.84
N THR A 121 -3.90 -12.55 7.07
CA THR A 121 -3.76 -11.41 6.13
C THR A 121 -3.31 -11.87 4.75
N PHE A 122 -2.34 -12.79 4.66
CA PHE A 122 -1.88 -13.33 3.38
C PHE A 122 -3.02 -14.03 2.61
N LYS A 123 -3.78 -14.88 3.30
CA LYS A 123 -4.91 -15.58 2.70
C LYS A 123 -6.05 -14.63 2.32
N GLU A 124 -6.39 -13.71 3.21
CA GLU A 124 -7.40 -12.67 3.02
C GLU A 124 -7.11 -11.84 1.76
N PHE A 125 -5.87 -11.35 1.59
CA PHE A 125 -5.46 -10.58 0.41
C PHE A 125 -5.65 -11.35 -0.89
N LYS A 126 -5.30 -12.64 -0.91
CA LYS A 126 -5.47 -13.49 -2.09
C LYS A 126 -6.92 -13.73 -2.44
N VAL A 127 -7.75 -14.01 -1.43
CA VAL A 127 -9.19 -14.21 -1.65
C VAL A 127 -9.84 -12.90 -2.09
N ALA A 128 -9.51 -11.78 -1.45
CA ALA A 128 -10.04 -10.46 -1.79
C ALA A 128 -9.73 -10.04 -3.24
N LYS A 129 -8.57 -10.42 -3.78
CA LYS A 129 -8.19 -10.14 -5.17
C LYS A 129 -9.14 -10.75 -6.20
N GLU A 130 -9.72 -11.91 -5.88
CA GLU A 130 -10.66 -12.63 -6.76
C GLU A 130 -12.13 -12.22 -6.53
N MET A 131 -12.41 -11.36 -5.54
CA MET A 131 -13.76 -10.90 -5.25
C MET A 131 -14.19 -9.79 -6.23
N VAL A 132 -15.48 -9.78 -6.57
CA VAL A 132 -16.04 -8.86 -7.57
C VAL A 132 -16.29 -7.46 -6.99
N ASP A 133 -16.66 -7.36 -5.72
CA ASP A 133 -17.11 -6.13 -5.09
C ASP A 133 -16.57 -5.91 -3.66
N ILE A 134 -16.39 -4.64 -3.31
CA ILE A 134 -15.88 -4.22 -1.99
C ILE A 134 -16.79 -4.66 -0.84
N LYS A 135 -18.11 -4.77 -1.06
CA LYS A 135 -19.05 -5.19 -0.03
C LYS A 135 -18.73 -6.60 0.47
N ARG A 136 -18.39 -7.53 -0.43
CA ARG A 136 -17.99 -8.90 -0.05
C ARG A 136 -16.66 -8.95 0.69
N VAL A 137 -15.72 -8.08 0.31
CA VAL A 137 -14.46 -7.93 1.05
C VAL A 137 -14.76 -7.48 2.48
N LEU A 138 -15.57 -6.43 2.67
CA LEU A 138 -15.93 -5.95 4.00
C LEU A 138 -16.72 -6.99 4.83
N GLU A 139 -17.58 -7.81 4.21
CA GLU A 139 -18.25 -8.93 4.88
C GLU A 139 -17.25 -10.00 5.36
N MET A 140 -16.20 -10.28 4.58
CA MET A 140 -15.12 -11.19 4.96
C MET A 140 -14.30 -10.60 6.11
N ASP A 141 -13.85 -9.35 5.99
CA ASP A 141 -13.06 -8.64 6.99
C ASP A 141 -13.80 -8.61 8.34
N TYR A 142 -15.11 -8.33 8.32
CA TYR A 142 -15.96 -8.35 9.51
C TYR A 142 -15.97 -9.73 10.20
N ARG A 143 -16.12 -10.81 9.42
CA ARG A 143 -16.10 -12.18 9.96
C ARG A 143 -14.73 -12.56 10.53
N ILE A 144 -13.65 -12.11 9.88
CA ILE A 144 -12.28 -12.31 10.37
C ILE A 144 -12.09 -11.55 11.68
N ALA A 145 -12.42 -10.26 11.72
CA ALA A 145 -12.31 -9.43 12.91
C ALA A 145 -13.08 -10.03 14.10
N PHE A 146 -14.33 -10.45 13.90
CA PHE A 146 -15.14 -11.06 14.97
C PHE A 146 -14.53 -12.36 15.50
N ARG A 147 -13.91 -13.18 14.65
CA ARG A 147 -13.23 -14.43 15.06
C ARG A 147 -11.89 -14.20 15.73
N MET A 148 -11.26 -13.05 15.50
CA MET A 148 -9.99 -12.66 16.12
C MET A 148 -10.19 -12.01 17.50
N ILE A 149 -11.39 -11.48 17.76
CA ILE A 149 -11.80 -11.01 19.09
C ILE A 149 -12.17 -12.25 19.92
N LYS A 150 -11.55 -12.35 21.11
CA LYS A 150 -11.88 -13.36 22.13
C LYS A 150 -12.96 -12.85 23.05
#